data_AF-A0A662Y528-F1
#
_entry.id   AF-A0A662Y528-F1
#
_cell.length_a   1.000
_cell.length_b   1.000
_cell.length_c   1.000
_cell.angle_alpha   90.00
_cell.angle_beta   90.00
_cell.angle_gamma   90.00
#
_symmetry.space_group_name_H-M   'P 1'
#
loop_
_entity.id
_entity.type
_entity.pdbx_description
1 polymer ?
#
loop_
_entity_poly.entity_id
_entity_poly.type
_entity_poly.pdbx_seq_one_letter_code
_entity_poly.pdbx_strand_id
1 'polypeptide(L)'
;MRFRRHSTTANRGKDLTAQGGHSRKGTLGRYSKNFKFWDFFCNDFGFPVTGNKFQTFGGKMAAVAFAHKAARNAKLDYRDPEFELIAQGYKRANSHVDQKQPVTTPMLLEMRRQLSLTNERDGLLWGSIVLAYFFLDRSSELWGPVSLDRSTGTTRTHCVKAHNVILRNESGNQVDASAPEAHSVEILFESHKGDRIAQGTTVRHCRSEHTALCPVVAAQQCLRIRAKWIAEKVALGPYLTSVSRTSTIKKNVVAKLIKDAARRMALSPNDFSCHSLRIGGACALLAAGKSDLVIRLMGRWSS
;
A
#
# COMPACT_ATOMS: atom_id res chain seq x y z
N MET A 1 35.74 -44.45 -17.32
CA MET A 1 34.56 -45.11 -16.71
C MET A 1 33.42 -44.09 -16.73
N ARG A 2 32.51 -43.98 -17.71
CA ARG A 2 31.60 -44.92 -18.39
C ARG A 2 30.56 -45.57 -17.48
N PHE A 3 29.30 -45.21 -17.77
CA PHE A 3 27.97 -45.83 -17.56
C PHE A 3 27.07 -45.21 -16.48
N ARG A 4 25.93 -44.53 -16.79
CA ARG A 4 24.66 -44.80 -17.53
C ARG A 4 23.54 -45.32 -16.60
N ARG A 5 22.43 -44.55 -16.55
CA ARG A 5 20.99 -44.95 -16.54
C ARG A 5 20.50 -45.83 -15.37
N HIS A 6 19.26 -45.87 -14.88
CA HIS A 6 17.92 -45.53 -15.39
C HIS A 6 16.97 -45.30 -14.19
N SER A 7 15.84 -44.63 -14.47
CA SER A 7 14.50 -44.74 -13.84
C SER A 7 14.15 -46.16 -13.34
N THR A 8 13.25 -46.42 -12.37
CA THR A 8 11.78 -46.25 -12.46
C THR A 8 11.09 -46.62 -11.11
N THR A 9 10.00 -45.91 -10.79
CA THR A 9 8.76 -46.27 -10.03
C THR A 9 8.65 -47.44 -9.02
N ALA A 10 7.97 -47.08 -7.90
CA ALA A 10 6.84 -47.76 -7.24
C ALA A 10 7.05 -48.81 -6.10
N ASN A 11 6.67 -48.35 -4.90
CA ASN A 11 5.61 -48.90 -4.01
C ASN A 11 5.84 -50.19 -3.21
N ARG A 12 5.10 -50.28 -2.08
CA ARG A 12 5.10 -51.26 -0.95
C ARG A 12 6.02 -50.82 0.19
N GLY A 13 5.59 -50.59 1.44
CA GLY A 13 4.41 -51.05 2.16
C GLY A 13 4.84 -52.10 3.20
N LYS A 14 4.60 -51.78 4.49
CA LYS A 14 4.68 -52.66 5.69
C LYS A 14 6.11 -53.05 6.13
N ASP A 15 6.48 -53.16 7.41
CA ASP A 15 5.81 -53.14 8.71
C ASP A 15 6.89 -52.98 9.81
N LEU A 16 6.46 -52.90 11.09
CA LEU A 16 7.19 -53.09 12.36
C LEU A 16 7.77 -51.79 12.97
N THR A 17 7.51 -51.43 14.24
CA THR A 17 6.81 -52.08 15.35
C THR A 17 6.47 -51.03 16.41
N ALA A 18 5.41 -51.30 17.16
CA ALA A 18 4.92 -50.52 18.28
C ALA A 18 5.94 -50.40 19.43
N GLN A 19 5.89 -49.28 20.17
CA GLN A 19 5.76 -49.32 21.63
C GLN A 19 5.33 -47.95 22.22
N GLY A 20 4.23 -48.02 22.98
CA GLY A 20 3.83 -47.16 24.11
C GLY A 20 4.18 -45.68 24.11
N GLY A 21 3.23 -44.84 23.68
CA GLY A 21 3.19 -43.41 24.02
C GLY A 21 1.79 -42.86 23.80
N HIS A 22 0.97 -42.88 24.85
CA HIS A 22 -0.38 -42.30 24.85
C HIS A 22 -0.31 -40.80 24.48
N SER A 23 -0.67 -40.43 23.24
CA SER A 23 -0.88 -39.01 22.88
C SER A 23 -2.00 -38.83 21.87
N ARG A 24 -2.83 -37.83 22.16
CA ARG A 24 -4.21 -37.58 21.69
C ARG A 24 -4.32 -37.42 20.17
N LYS A 25 -4.78 -38.46 19.46
CA LYS A 25 -5.26 -38.37 18.06
C LYS A 25 -6.66 -37.73 17.89
N GLY A 26 -7.33 -37.36 18.98
CA GLY A 26 -8.74 -36.92 18.96
C GLY A 26 -9.00 -35.46 18.55
N THR A 27 -8.00 -34.57 18.63
CA THR A 27 -8.20 -33.13 18.43
C THR A 27 -7.87 -32.67 17.01
N LEU A 28 -6.76 -33.12 16.42
CA LEU A 28 -6.29 -32.69 15.09
C LEU A 28 -7.25 -33.06 13.94
N GLY A 29 -7.92 -34.21 14.01
CA GLY A 29 -8.90 -34.64 12.99
C GLY A 29 -10.15 -33.75 12.96
N ARG A 30 -10.54 -33.17 14.11
CA ARG A 30 -11.67 -32.23 14.22
C ARG A 30 -11.31 -30.88 13.62
N TYR A 31 -10.09 -30.39 13.87
CA TYR A 31 -9.58 -29.14 13.27
C TYR A 31 -9.42 -29.25 11.74
N SER A 32 -9.00 -30.40 11.21
CA SER A 32 -8.89 -30.61 9.76
C SER A 32 -10.25 -30.58 9.04
N LYS A 33 -11.31 -31.16 9.63
CA LYS A 33 -12.68 -31.06 9.09
C LYS A 33 -13.23 -29.64 9.19
N ASN A 34 -12.99 -28.95 10.31
CA ASN A 34 -13.38 -27.55 10.49
C ASN A 34 -12.64 -26.62 9.53
N PHE A 35 -11.38 -26.92 9.18
CA PHE A 35 -10.60 -26.16 8.19
C PHE A 35 -11.16 -26.31 6.77
N LYS A 36 -11.64 -27.50 6.38
CA LYS A 36 -12.35 -27.67 5.10
C LYS A 36 -13.68 -26.93 5.07
N PHE A 37 -14.41 -26.90 6.19
CA PHE A 37 -15.63 -26.10 6.32
C PHE A 37 -15.33 -24.60 6.27
N TRP A 38 -14.19 -24.19 6.83
CA TRP A 38 -13.67 -22.83 6.74
C TRP A 38 -13.28 -22.43 5.31
N ASP A 39 -12.59 -23.30 4.57
CA ASP A 39 -12.30 -23.09 3.14
C ASP A 39 -13.61 -22.97 2.34
N PHE A 40 -14.58 -23.85 2.61
CA PHE A 40 -15.88 -23.82 1.93
C PHE A 40 -16.66 -22.54 2.25
N PHE A 41 -16.79 -22.18 3.53
CA PHE A 41 -17.40 -20.92 3.98
C PHE A 41 -16.68 -19.71 3.38
N CYS A 42 -15.35 -19.72 3.38
CA CYS A 42 -14.58 -18.68 2.75
C CYS A 42 -14.86 -18.58 1.24
N ASN A 43 -14.92 -19.71 0.53
CA ASN A 43 -15.24 -19.70 -0.90
C ASN A 43 -16.70 -19.26 -1.17
N ASP A 44 -17.66 -19.70 -0.35
CA ASP A 44 -19.09 -19.39 -0.49
C ASP A 44 -19.38 -17.88 -0.28
N PHE A 45 -18.60 -17.23 0.59
CA PHE A 45 -18.68 -15.79 0.85
C PHE A 45 -17.55 -14.97 0.17
N GLY A 46 -16.74 -15.60 -0.69
CA GLY A 46 -15.66 -14.94 -1.44
C GLY A 46 -14.46 -14.44 -0.61
N PHE A 47 -14.24 -14.96 0.60
CA PHE A 47 -13.07 -14.68 1.42
C PHE A 47 -11.82 -15.45 0.94
N PRO A 48 -10.68 -14.79 0.68
CA PRO A 48 -9.43 -15.48 0.36
C PRO A 48 -8.84 -16.18 1.59
N VAL A 49 -8.49 -17.46 1.42
CA VAL A 49 -8.02 -18.34 2.52
C VAL A 49 -6.50 -18.31 2.75
N THR A 50 -5.74 -17.68 1.87
CA THR A 50 -4.27 -17.57 2.01
C THR A 50 -3.84 -16.36 2.85
N GLY A 51 -2.85 -16.55 3.71
CA GLY A 51 -2.15 -15.47 4.41
C GLY A 51 -2.93 -14.78 5.54
N ASN A 52 -3.32 -15.52 6.58
CA ASN A 52 -3.91 -14.95 7.79
C ASN A 52 -2.83 -14.24 8.63
N LYS A 53 -2.58 -12.95 8.33
CA LYS A 53 -1.79 -12.12 9.24
C LYS A 53 -2.65 -11.71 10.43
N PHE A 54 -2.05 -11.55 11.61
CA PHE A 54 -2.79 -11.08 12.79
C PHE A 54 -3.53 -9.75 12.52
N GLN A 55 -2.99 -8.86 11.67
CA GLN A 55 -3.66 -7.60 11.32
C GLN A 55 -5.01 -7.77 10.60
N THR A 56 -5.27 -8.91 9.94
CA THR A 56 -6.55 -9.19 9.27
C THR A 56 -7.50 -10.05 10.10
N PHE A 57 -7.03 -10.57 11.25
CA PHE A 57 -7.79 -11.49 12.10
C PHE A 57 -9.12 -10.89 12.56
N GLY A 58 -9.10 -9.68 13.15
CA GLY A 58 -10.31 -9.05 13.67
C GLY A 58 -11.37 -8.80 12.59
N GLY A 59 -10.96 -8.38 11.38
CA GLY A 59 -11.87 -8.19 10.26
C GLY A 59 -12.51 -9.49 9.78
N LYS A 60 -11.74 -10.58 9.76
CA LYS A 60 -12.26 -11.92 9.42
C LYS A 60 -13.23 -12.43 10.49
N MET A 61 -12.92 -12.27 11.78
CA MET A 61 -13.82 -12.67 12.87
C MET A 61 -15.13 -11.87 12.87
N ALA A 62 -15.07 -10.56 12.57
CA ALA A 62 -16.26 -9.74 12.41
C ALA A 62 -17.16 -10.24 11.26
N ALA A 63 -16.56 -10.64 10.14
CA ALA A 63 -17.28 -11.18 9.00
C ALA A 63 -17.95 -12.53 9.32
N VAL A 64 -17.27 -13.40 10.07
CA VAL A 64 -17.84 -14.67 10.57
C VAL A 64 -19.02 -14.40 11.49
N ALA A 65 -18.86 -13.51 12.47
CA ALA A 65 -19.93 -13.15 13.39
C ALA A 65 -21.14 -12.58 12.64
N PHE A 66 -20.91 -11.75 11.62
CA PHE A 66 -21.96 -11.23 10.74
C PHE A 66 -22.69 -12.35 9.99
N ALA A 67 -21.96 -13.27 9.35
CA ALA A 67 -22.58 -14.37 8.60
C ALA A 67 -23.42 -15.30 9.48
N HIS A 68 -22.95 -15.59 10.71
CA HIS A 68 -23.72 -16.35 11.69
C HIS A 68 -24.98 -15.64 12.15
N LYS A 69 -24.90 -14.31 12.34
CA LYS A 69 -26.08 -13.49 12.63
C LYS A 69 -27.05 -13.49 11.45
N ALA A 70 -26.56 -13.34 10.23
CA ALA A 70 -27.41 -13.29 9.03
C ALA A 70 -28.09 -14.63 8.72
N ALA A 71 -27.36 -15.75 8.80
CA ALA A 71 -27.87 -17.06 8.42
C ALA A 71 -28.63 -17.79 9.54
N ARG A 72 -28.29 -17.53 10.81
CA ARG A 72 -28.81 -18.30 11.96
C ARG A 72 -29.35 -17.43 13.10
N ASN A 73 -29.38 -16.11 12.93
CA ASN A 73 -29.66 -15.15 14.01
C ASN A 73 -28.83 -15.39 15.28
N ALA A 74 -27.65 -16.00 15.12
CA ALA A 74 -26.77 -16.35 16.22
C ALA A 74 -25.82 -15.20 16.51
N LYS A 75 -25.79 -14.72 17.77
CA LYS A 75 -24.86 -13.69 18.20
C LYS A 75 -23.57 -14.34 18.69
N LEU A 76 -22.54 -14.32 17.86
CA LEU A 76 -21.18 -14.69 18.26
C LEU A 76 -20.49 -13.47 18.86
N ASP A 77 -20.14 -13.55 20.14
CA ASP A 77 -19.22 -12.61 20.76
C ASP A 77 -17.78 -13.14 20.61
N TYR A 78 -17.03 -12.55 19.68
CA TYR A 78 -15.62 -12.88 19.46
C TYR A 78 -14.68 -11.91 20.18
N ARG A 79 -15.22 -11.02 21.02
CA ARG A 79 -14.45 -10.17 21.95
C ARG A 79 -14.43 -10.73 23.37
N ASP A 80 -14.78 -12.00 23.52
CA ASP A 80 -14.61 -12.73 24.76
C ASP A 80 -13.13 -12.80 25.16
N PRO A 81 -12.78 -12.65 26.45
CA PRO A 81 -11.40 -12.74 26.95
C PRO A 81 -10.64 -14.00 26.49
N GLU A 82 -11.30 -15.15 26.36
CA GLU A 82 -10.71 -16.40 25.88
C GLU A 82 -10.28 -16.28 24.41
N PHE A 83 -11.14 -15.69 23.58
CA PHE A 83 -10.82 -15.41 22.18
C PHE A 83 -9.70 -14.38 22.04
N GLU A 84 -9.69 -13.34 22.89
CA GLU A 84 -8.61 -12.37 22.92
C GLU A 84 -7.27 -13.00 23.30
N LEU A 85 -7.26 -13.90 24.29
CA LEU A 85 -6.06 -14.65 24.68
C LEU A 85 -5.55 -15.54 23.55
N ILE A 86 -6.44 -16.26 22.85
CA ILE A 86 -6.08 -17.08 21.67
C ILE A 86 -5.55 -16.19 20.54
N ALA A 87 -6.20 -15.07 20.27
CA ALA A 87 -5.75 -14.11 19.25
C ALA A 87 -4.37 -13.53 19.58
N GLN A 88 -4.10 -13.20 20.85
CA GLN A 88 -2.78 -12.77 21.30
C GLN A 88 -1.75 -13.89 21.21
N GLY A 89 -2.11 -15.14 21.50
CA GLY A 89 -1.27 -16.31 21.28
C GLY A 89 -0.90 -16.48 19.81
N TYR A 90 -1.88 -16.35 18.91
CA TYR A 90 -1.68 -16.34 17.47
C TYR A 90 -0.76 -15.20 17.03
N LYS A 91 -0.93 -13.99 17.58
CA LYS A 91 -0.03 -12.86 17.34
C LYS A 91 1.41 -13.24 17.68
N ARG A 92 1.67 -13.81 18.86
CA ARG A 92 3.03 -14.20 19.31
C ARG A 92 3.66 -15.28 18.42
N ALA A 93 2.88 -16.28 18.01
CA ALA A 93 3.37 -17.37 17.16
C ALA A 93 3.60 -16.94 15.70
N ASN A 94 2.84 -15.94 15.22
CA ASN A 94 2.82 -15.53 13.82
C ASN A 94 3.29 -14.06 13.62
N SER A 95 4.01 -13.48 14.59
CA SER A 95 4.46 -12.07 14.56
C SER A 95 5.67 -11.79 13.69
N HIS A 96 6.12 -12.70 12.82
CA HIS A 96 7.03 -12.35 11.74
C HIS A 96 6.30 -11.44 10.75
N VAL A 97 6.27 -10.15 11.07
CA VAL A 97 5.86 -9.11 10.16
C VAL A 97 7.11 -8.76 9.37
N ASP A 98 7.16 -9.12 8.09
CA ASP A 98 8.10 -8.54 7.13
C ASP A 98 7.82 -7.03 7.05
N GLN A 99 8.40 -6.27 7.97
CA GLN A 99 8.28 -4.82 7.99
C GLN A 99 9.05 -4.27 6.80
N LYS A 100 8.39 -3.39 6.05
CA LYS A 100 9.04 -2.73 4.93
C LYS A 100 10.00 -1.68 5.46
N GLN A 101 11.18 -1.61 4.85
CA GLN A 101 12.20 -0.62 5.18
C GLN A 101 11.83 0.74 4.58
N PRO A 102 12.25 1.86 5.19
CA PRO A 102 12.05 3.20 4.66
C PRO A 102 12.84 3.42 3.37
N VAL A 103 12.23 4.06 2.37
CA VAL A 103 13.01 4.65 1.27
C VAL A 103 13.80 5.84 1.82
N THR A 104 15.11 5.84 1.63
CA THR A 104 16.00 6.92 2.06
C THR A 104 16.25 7.93 0.94
N THR A 105 16.79 9.11 1.28
CA THR A 105 17.18 10.13 0.28
C THR A 105 18.13 9.58 -0.79
N PRO A 106 19.22 8.83 -0.47
CA PRO A 106 20.05 8.20 -1.49
C PRO A 106 19.29 7.25 -2.42
N MET A 107 18.31 6.52 -1.87
CA MET A 107 17.48 5.61 -2.66
C MET A 107 16.53 6.36 -3.60
N LEU A 108 15.98 7.50 -3.20
CA LEU A 108 15.24 8.40 -4.10
C LEU A 108 16.12 8.90 -5.25
N LEU A 109 17.36 9.30 -4.95
CA LEU A 109 18.31 9.75 -5.97
C LEU A 109 18.70 8.61 -6.94
N GLU A 110 18.85 7.38 -6.45
CA GLU A 110 19.10 6.24 -7.33
C GLU A 110 17.87 5.87 -8.17
N MET A 111 16.65 6.04 -7.65
CA MET A 111 15.44 5.93 -8.48
C MET A 111 15.40 7.02 -9.56
N ARG A 112 15.76 8.27 -9.22
CA ARG A 112 15.81 9.39 -10.16
C ARG A 112 16.79 9.15 -11.31
N ARG A 113 17.96 8.56 -11.01
CA ARG A 113 19.01 8.27 -11.99
C ARG A 113 18.60 7.23 -13.04
N GLN A 114 17.62 6.39 -12.72
CA GLN A 114 17.09 5.37 -13.60
C GLN A 114 16.01 5.89 -14.57
N LEU A 115 15.55 7.12 -14.40
CA LEU A 115 14.49 7.73 -15.21
C LEU A 115 15.03 8.80 -16.16
N SER A 116 14.46 8.87 -17.36
CA SER A 116 14.79 9.92 -18.31
C SER A 116 13.72 11.01 -18.28
N LEU A 117 14.00 12.17 -17.68
CA LEU A 117 12.99 13.26 -17.62
C LEU A 117 12.71 13.93 -18.98
N THR A 118 13.44 13.57 -20.03
CA THR A 118 13.04 13.92 -21.41
C THR A 118 11.77 13.18 -21.83
N ASN A 119 11.47 12.04 -21.19
CA ASN A 119 10.22 11.31 -21.36
C ASN A 119 9.19 11.83 -20.34
N GLU A 120 8.06 12.31 -20.84
CA GLU A 120 6.99 12.88 -20.02
C GLU A 120 6.35 11.87 -19.07
N ARG A 121 6.27 10.58 -19.42
CA ARG A 121 5.76 9.55 -18.52
C ARG A 121 6.70 9.32 -17.34
N ASP A 122 8.01 9.32 -17.60
CA ASP A 122 9.05 9.24 -16.56
C ASP A 122 9.04 10.50 -15.71
N GLY A 123 8.82 11.67 -16.32
CA GLY A 123 8.59 12.93 -15.62
C GLY A 123 7.39 12.88 -14.67
N LEU A 124 6.24 12.42 -15.16
CA LEU A 124 5.03 12.28 -14.35
C LEU A 124 5.22 11.26 -13.23
N LEU A 125 5.87 10.12 -13.52
CA LEU A 125 6.23 9.09 -12.56
C LEU A 125 7.13 9.66 -11.45
N TRP A 126 8.22 10.35 -11.81
CA TRP A 126 9.14 10.95 -10.85
C TRP A 126 8.45 11.99 -9.96
N GLY A 127 7.71 12.93 -10.55
CA GLY A 127 6.98 13.95 -9.80
C GLY A 127 6.02 13.31 -8.79
N SER A 128 5.29 12.26 -9.20
CA SER A 128 4.39 11.53 -8.29
C SER A 128 5.13 10.80 -7.16
N ILE A 129 6.34 10.30 -7.37
CA ILE A 129 7.15 9.65 -6.32
C ILE A 129 7.60 10.66 -5.27
N VAL A 130 8.08 11.84 -5.72
CA VAL A 130 8.47 12.93 -4.81
C VAL A 130 7.27 13.37 -3.99
N LEU A 131 6.11 13.61 -4.63
CA LEU A 131 4.89 13.96 -3.90
C LEU A 131 4.49 12.89 -2.90
N ALA A 132 4.50 11.61 -3.29
CA ALA A 132 4.17 10.51 -2.40
C ALA A 132 5.06 10.45 -1.14
N TYR A 133 6.34 10.79 -1.31
CA TYR A 133 7.31 10.82 -0.22
C TYR A 133 7.04 11.99 0.74
N PHE A 134 6.88 13.21 0.22
CA PHE A 134 6.68 14.39 1.06
C PHE A 134 5.30 14.42 1.73
N PHE A 135 4.24 14.11 0.99
CA PHE A 135 2.86 14.11 1.49
C PHE A 135 2.47 12.85 2.26
N LEU A 136 3.42 11.93 2.44
CA LEU A 136 3.26 10.65 3.12
C LEU A 136 2.13 9.82 2.52
N ASP A 137 1.99 9.78 1.20
CA ASP A 137 0.80 9.21 0.56
C ASP A 137 0.71 7.70 0.64
N ARG A 138 -0.51 7.19 0.70
CA ARG A 138 -0.78 5.77 0.45
C ARG A 138 -0.61 5.53 -1.05
N SER A 139 -0.12 4.35 -1.43
CA SER A 139 0.06 4.02 -2.85
C SER A 139 -1.21 4.18 -3.70
N SER A 140 -2.40 4.05 -3.10
CA SER A 140 -3.68 4.22 -3.78
C SER A 140 -4.08 5.69 -4.00
N GLU A 141 -3.50 6.62 -3.25
CA GLU A 141 -3.80 8.05 -3.35
C GLU A 141 -3.15 8.68 -4.59
N LEU A 142 -2.08 8.06 -5.14
CA LEU A 142 -1.42 8.51 -6.37
C LEU A 142 -1.36 7.47 -7.49
N TRP A 143 -1.32 6.18 -7.17
CA TRP A 143 -1.19 5.09 -8.15
C TRP A 143 -2.28 4.03 -7.98
N GLY A 144 -3.39 4.42 -7.35
CA GLY A 144 -4.55 3.57 -7.19
C GLY A 144 -5.16 3.22 -8.54
N PRO A 145 -5.72 2.02 -8.68
CA PRO A 145 -6.52 1.72 -9.85
C PRO A 145 -7.68 2.73 -9.92
N VAL A 146 -8.08 3.08 -11.13
CA VAL A 146 -9.33 3.84 -11.37
C VAL A 146 -10.57 2.98 -11.02
N SER A 147 -10.36 1.73 -10.59
CA SER A 147 -11.43 0.81 -10.21
C SER A 147 -12.15 1.27 -8.94
N LEU A 148 -13.44 1.40 -9.12
CA LEU A 148 -14.47 1.82 -8.18
C LEU A 148 -14.37 1.01 -6.88
N ASP A 149 -14.16 1.68 -5.74
CA ASP A 149 -14.50 1.06 -4.47
C ASP A 149 -16.03 0.99 -4.36
N ARG A 150 -16.59 -0.21 -4.49
CA ARG A 150 -18.03 -0.47 -4.35
C ARG A 150 -18.43 -0.89 -2.94
N SER A 151 -17.47 -1.02 -2.01
CA SER A 151 -17.72 -1.59 -0.67
C SER A 151 -18.59 -0.71 0.22
N THR A 152 -18.71 0.59 -0.10
CA THR A 152 -19.48 1.57 0.69
C THR A 152 -20.77 2.03 0.02
N GLY A 153 -21.19 1.42 -1.10
CA GLY A 153 -22.37 1.82 -1.86
C GLY A 153 -22.26 3.19 -2.56
N THR A 154 -21.15 3.92 -2.35
CA THR A 154 -20.84 5.19 -2.99
C THR A 154 -19.54 5.06 -3.76
N THR A 155 -19.52 5.44 -5.03
CA THR A 155 -18.32 5.48 -5.88
C THR A 155 -17.29 6.44 -5.29
N ARG A 156 -16.31 5.96 -4.51
CA ARG A 156 -15.25 6.80 -3.94
C ARG A 156 -13.88 6.29 -4.34
N THR A 157 -13.17 7.07 -5.15
CA THR A 157 -11.76 6.84 -5.43
C THR A 157 -10.96 7.86 -4.62
N HIS A 158 -10.15 7.41 -3.66
CA HIS A 158 -9.31 8.28 -2.82
C HIS A 158 -8.06 8.82 -3.56
N CYS A 159 -8.06 8.81 -4.89
CA CYS A 159 -6.92 9.22 -5.69
C CYS A 159 -6.94 10.74 -5.87
N VAL A 160 -5.77 11.38 -5.74
CA VAL A 160 -5.60 12.83 -5.84
C VAL A 160 -6.00 13.31 -7.23
N LYS A 161 -6.98 14.21 -7.28
CA LYS A 161 -7.41 14.88 -8.51
C LYS A 161 -6.46 16.01 -8.87
N ALA A 162 -6.27 16.26 -10.16
CA ALA A 162 -5.35 17.29 -10.63
C ALA A 162 -5.72 18.70 -10.11
N HIS A 163 -7.01 19.03 -10.05
CA HIS A 163 -7.48 20.33 -9.54
C HIS A 163 -7.33 20.49 -8.02
N ASN A 164 -7.05 19.42 -7.29
CA ASN A 164 -6.79 19.47 -5.85
C ASN A 164 -5.32 19.72 -5.52
N VAL A 165 -4.46 19.85 -6.53
CA VAL A 165 -3.05 20.22 -6.37
C VAL A 165 -2.90 21.70 -6.68
N ILE A 166 -2.66 22.51 -5.65
CA ILE A 166 -2.68 23.96 -5.73
C ILE A 166 -1.28 24.49 -5.46
N LEU A 167 -0.75 25.30 -6.37
CA LEU A 167 0.52 25.99 -6.20
C LEU A 167 0.26 27.41 -5.72
N ARG A 168 1.04 27.90 -4.75
CA ARG A 168 0.94 29.27 -4.24
C ARG A 168 2.28 29.96 -4.19
N ASN A 169 2.31 31.27 -4.46
CA ASN A 169 3.49 32.10 -4.24
C ASN A 169 3.70 32.42 -2.75
N GLU A 170 4.73 33.22 -2.43
CA GLU A 170 5.05 33.62 -1.04
C GLU A 170 3.95 34.43 -0.37
N SER A 171 3.21 35.22 -1.15
CA SER A 171 2.05 35.98 -0.68
C SER A 171 0.81 35.11 -0.45
N GLY A 172 0.86 33.80 -0.76
CA GLY A 172 -0.25 32.87 -0.60
C GLY A 172 -1.25 32.86 -1.78
N ASN A 173 -1.00 33.62 -2.84
CA ASN A 173 -1.85 33.65 -4.02
C ASN A 173 -1.61 32.40 -4.86
N GLN A 174 -2.69 31.84 -5.41
CA GLN A 174 -2.58 30.70 -6.32
C GLN A 174 -1.89 31.12 -7.62
N VAL A 175 -0.97 30.29 -8.09
CA VAL A 175 -0.20 30.52 -9.32
C VAL A 175 -0.23 29.29 -10.23
N ASP A 176 0.05 29.52 -11.51
CA ASP A 176 0.08 28.46 -12.51
C ASP A 176 1.28 27.52 -12.35
N ALA A 177 1.17 26.33 -12.95
CA ALA A 177 2.24 25.33 -12.91
C ALA A 177 3.56 25.83 -13.50
N SER A 178 3.52 26.77 -14.45
CA SER A 178 4.70 27.34 -15.11
C SER A 178 5.34 28.50 -14.34
N ALA A 179 4.69 29.00 -13.29
CA ALA A 179 5.13 30.17 -12.53
C ALA A 179 6.43 29.90 -11.73
N PRO A 180 7.55 30.58 -12.00
CA PRO A 180 8.79 30.40 -11.23
C PRO A 180 8.63 30.75 -9.74
N GLU A 181 7.78 31.72 -9.43
CA GLU A 181 7.50 32.24 -8.07
C GLU A 181 6.67 31.30 -7.18
N ALA A 182 6.24 30.14 -7.68
CA ALA A 182 5.47 29.18 -6.88
C ALA A 182 6.26 28.72 -5.63
N HIS A 183 5.92 29.18 -4.44
CA HIS A 183 6.68 28.91 -3.21
C HIS A 183 6.18 27.68 -2.44
N SER A 184 4.91 27.32 -2.57
CA SER A 184 4.34 26.16 -1.87
C SER A 184 3.37 25.36 -2.73
N VAL A 185 3.20 24.09 -2.37
CA VAL A 185 2.20 23.19 -2.94
C VAL A 185 1.27 22.71 -1.84
N GLU A 186 -0.03 22.76 -2.11
CA GLU A 186 -1.09 22.18 -1.31
C GLU A 186 -1.73 21.01 -2.04
N ILE A 187 -2.06 19.96 -1.31
CA ILE A 187 -2.90 18.88 -1.82
C ILE A 187 -4.11 18.75 -0.93
N LEU A 188 -5.29 18.92 -1.53
CA LEU A 188 -6.57 18.59 -0.93
C LEU A 188 -6.87 17.10 -1.15
N PHE A 189 -6.84 16.34 -0.07
CA PHE A 189 -7.33 14.97 -0.03
C PHE A 189 -8.82 15.00 0.32
N GLU A 190 -9.69 14.86 -0.66
CA GLU A 190 -11.16 14.86 -0.46
C GLU A 190 -11.64 13.76 0.48
N SER A 191 -10.93 12.63 0.51
CA SER A 191 -11.19 11.54 1.43
C SER A 191 -9.96 10.62 1.48
N HIS A 192 -9.84 9.83 2.53
CA HIS A 192 -8.86 8.76 2.62
C HIS A 192 -9.46 7.55 3.33
N LYS A 193 -8.81 6.38 3.28
CA LYS A 193 -9.34 5.13 3.84
C LYS A 193 -9.67 5.19 5.36
N GLY A 194 -9.11 6.14 6.09
CA GLY A 194 -9.39 6.38 7.51
C GLY A 194 -10.51 7.41 7.77
N ASP A 195 -10.95 8.11 6.73
CA ASP A 195 -11.92 9.19 6.81
C ASP A 195 -13.35 8.65 6.69
N ARG A 196 -13.92 8.28 7.84
CA ARG A 196 -15.29 7.74 7.91
C ARG A 196 -16.35 8.76 7.54
N ILE A 197 -16.05 10.06 7.66
CA ILE A 197 -16.99 11.15 7.42
C ILE A 197 -16.72 11.93 6.12
N ALA A 198 -15.64 11.62 5.40
CA ALA A 198 -15.18 12.32 4.20
C ALA A 198 -14.99 13.83 4.42
N GLN A 199 -14.45 14.22 5.58
CA GLN A 199 -14.14 15.63 5.89
C GLN A 199 -13.03 16.18 4.99
N GLY A 200 -12.15 15.30 4.52
CA GLY A 200 -10.98 15.67 3.74
C GLY A 200 -9.90 16.36 4.57
N THR A 201 -8.73 16.55 3.97
CA THR A 201 -7.59 17.19 4.63
C THR A 201 -6.72 17.89 3.61
N THR A 202 -6.27 19.10 3.92
CA THR A 202 -5.27 19.82 3.13
C THR A 202 -3.92 19.71 3.81
N VAL A 203 -2.90 19.26 3.07
CA VAL A 203 -1.50 19.27 3.50
C VAL A 203 -0.75 20.25 2.61
N ARG A 204 0.21 20.99 3.18
CA ARG A 204 1.04 21.96 2.45
C ARG A 204 2.52 21.65 2.67
N HIS A 205 3.31 21.76 1.61
CA HIS A 205 4.77 21.81 1.67
C HIS A 205 5.31 23.03 0.93
N CYS A 206 6.34 23.66 1.49
CA CYS A 206 7.08 24.72 0.82
C CYS A 206 8.13 24.14 -0.13
N ARG A 207 8.62 25.00 -1.03
CA ARG A 207 9.75 24.72 -1.90
C ARG A 207 10.96 24.32 -1.04
N SER A 208 11.67 23.29 -1.47
CA SER A 208 12.96 22.94 -0.90
C SER A 208 14.08 23.47 -1.78
N GLU A 209 15.22 23.76 -1.18
CA GLU A 209 16.46 24.10 -1.90
C GLU A 209 17.07 22.90 -2.64
N HIS A 210 16.57 21.69 -2.42
CA HIS A 210 17.07 20.49 -3.10
C HIS A 210 16.61 20.43 -4.56
N THR A 211 17.56 20.43 -5.49
CA THR A 211 17.32 20.46 -6.95
C THR A 211 16.47 19.30 -7.47
N ALA A 212 16.75 18.07 -7.03
CA ALA A 212 16.02 16.88 -7.48
C ALA A 212 14.78 16.51 -6.64
N LEU A 213 14.69 16.99 -5.39
CA LEU A 213 13.73 16.50 -4.38
C LEU A 213 12.91 17.64 -3.80
N CYS A 214 12.30 18.44 -4.69
CA CYS A 214 11.44 19.54 -4.30
C CYS A 214 9.97 19.21 -4.55
N PRO A 215 9.09 19.22 -3.53
CA PRO A 215 7.68 18.90 -3.70
C PRO A 215 6.95 19.90 -4.61
N VAL A 216 7.35 21.17 -4.57
CA VAL A 216 6.80 22.21 -5.44
C VAL A 216 7.18 21.97 -6.90
N VAL A 217 8.47 21.74 -7.18
CA VAL A 217 8.94 21.44 -8.56
C VAL A 217 8.31 20.15 -9.07
N ALA A 218 8.16 19.14 -8.21
CA ALA A 218 7.48 17.89 -8.57
C ALA A 218 6.02 18.11 -8.95
N ALA A 219 5.27 18.92 -8.18
CA ALA A 219 3.90 19.28 -8.52
C ALA A 219 3.80 20.08 -9.82
N GLN A 220 4.66 21.08 -10.00
CA GLN A 220 4.77 21.85 -11.25
C GLN A 220 5.02 20.91 -12.44
N GLN A 221 5.95 19.98 -12.32
CA GLN A 221 6.25 19.00 -13.36
C GLN A 221 5.03 18.15 -13.72
N CYS A 222 4.34 17.57 -12.73
CA CYS A 222 3.12 16.79 -12.97
C CYS A 222 2.03 17.62 -13.67
N LEU A 223 1.78 18.84 -13.22
CA LEU A 223 0.74 19.71 -13.76
C LEU A 223 1.10 20.21 -15.18
N ARG A 224 2.36 20.55 -15.45
CA ARG A 224 2.83 20.96 -16.79
C ARG A 224 2.70 19.83 -17.81
N ILE A 225 3.15 18.62 -17.47
CA ILE A 225 3.03 17.45 -18.34
C ILE A 225 1.55 17.18 -18.65
N ARG A 226 0.70 17.25 -17.62
CA ARG A 226 -0.73 17.09 -17.79
C ARG A 226 -1.33 18.17 -18.70
N ALA A 227 -0.99 19.44 -18.50
CA ALA A 227 -1.46 20.55 -19.32
C ALA A 227 -1.03 20.37 -20.79
N LYS A 228 0.22 19.93 -21.03
CA LYS A 228 0.72 19.60 -22.36
C LYS A 228 -0.10 18.49 -23.02
N TRP A 229 -0.32 17.37 -22.33
CA TRP A 229 -1.15 16.28 -22.86
C TRP A 229 -2.59 16.70 -23.15
N ILE A 230 -3.17 17.59 -22.33
CA ILE A 230 -4.50 18.17 -22.61
C ILE A 230 -4.47 19.01 -23.90
N ALA A 231 -3.44 19.86 -24.09
CA ALA A 231 -3.28 20.65 -25.30
C ALA A 231 -3.08 19.76 -26.55
N GLU A 232 -2.41 18.62 -26.40
CA GLU A 232 -2.24 17.58 -27.43
C GLU A 232 -3.48 16.68 -27.60
N LYS A 233 -4.61 17.02 -26.96
CA LYS A 233 -5.90 16.31 -27.04
C LYS A 233 -5.86 14.86 -26.52
N VAL A 234 -4.91 14.54 -25.64
CA VAL A 234 -4.91 13.26 -24.92
C VAL A 234 -6.09 13.23 -23.94
N ALA A 235 -6.97 12.24 -24.07
CA ALA A 235 -8.10 12.08 -23.16
C ALA A 235 -7.62 11.56 -21.80
N LEU A 236 -7.46 12.46 -20.82
CA LEU A 236 -7.02 12.14 -19.46
C LEU A 236 -8.19 12.01 -18.48
N GLY A 237 -8.06 11.09 -17.52
CA GLY A 237 -8.93 11.04 -16.34
C GLY A 237 -8.68 12.21 -15.39
N PRO A 238 -9.47 12.34 -14.30
CA PRO A 238 -9.42 13.49 -13.40
C PRO A 238 -8.19 13.51 -12.47
N TYR A 239 -7.45 12.41 -12.37
CA TYR A 239 -6.37 12.24 -11.39
C TYR A 239 -5.07 12.90 -11.85
N LEU A 240 -4.25 13.33 -10.89
CA LEU A 240 -2.97 13.97 -11.16
C LEU A 240 -2.07 13.09 -12.05
N THR A 241 -2.06 11.78 -11.77
CA THR A 241 -1.22 10.79 -12.44
C THR A 241 -1.93 10.07 -13.59
N SER A 242 -3.07 10.56 -14.06
CA SER A 242 -3.77 9.98 -15.21
C SER A 242 -2.89 10.03 -16.47
N VAL A 243 -2.75 8.87 -17.12
CA VAL A 243 -2.09 8.70 -18.42
C VAL A 243 -3.08 8.41 -19.55
N SER A 244 -4.33 8.14 -19.18
CA SER A 244 -5.48 8.02 -20.08
C SER A 244 -6.77 8.31 -19.29
N ARG A 245 -7.93 8.22 -19.95
CA ARG A 245 -9.26 8.39 -19.34
C ARG A 245 -9.51 7.40 -18.20
N THR A 246 -8.94 6.20 -18.31
CA THR A 246 -9.25 5.06 -17.42
C THR A 246 -8.02 4.52 -16.68
N SER A 247 -6.84 5.11 -16.87
CA SER A 247 -5.61 4.64 -16.22
C SER A 247 -4.79 5.79 -15.63
N THR A 248 -4.20 5.50 -14.48
CA THR A 248 -3.13 6.26 -13.84
C THR A 248 -1.79 5.58 -14.05
N ILE A 249 -0.70 6.22 -13.63
CA ILE A 249 0.60 5.56 -13.43
C ILE A 249 0.37 4.32 -12.55
N LYS A 250 0.78 3.15 -13.05
CA LYS A 250 0.51 1.89 -12.37
C LYS A 250 1.44 1.72 -11.16
N LYS A 251 0.86 1.34 -10.02
CA LYS A 251 1.59 1.04 -8.77
C LYS A 251 2.76 0.06 -8.97
N ASN A 252 2.61 -0.95 -9.83
CA ASN A 252 3.65 -1.95 -10.07
C ASN A 252 4.90 -1.36 -10.74
N VAL A 253 4.77 -0.30 -11.55
CA VAL A 253 5.90 0.42 -12.15
C VAL A 253 6.73 1.09 -11.07
N VAL A 254 6.06 1.78 -10.13
CA VAL A 254 6.72 2.41 -8.98
C VAL A 254 7.38 1.37 -8.08
N ALA A 255 6.67 0.29 -7.75
CA ALA A 255 7.22 -0.80 -6.94
C ALA A 255 8.45 -1.43 -7.59
N LYS A 256 8.44 -1.61 -8.91
CA LYS A 256 9.60 -2.11 -9.67
C LYS A 256 10.76 -1.13 -9.54
N LEU A 257 10.56 0.16 -9.79
CA LEU A 257 11.61 1.18 -9.68
C LEU A 257 12.26 1.21 -8.29
N ILE A 258 11.45 1.17 -7.22
CA ILE A 258 11.94 1.10 -5.84
C ILE A 258 12.81 -0.15 -5.64
N LYS A 259 12.32 -1.31 -6.08
CA LYS A 259 13.04 -2.59 -5.97
C LYS A 259 14.32 -2.62 -6.79
N ASP A 260 14.33 -1.94 -7.93
CA ASP A 260 15.49 -1.84 -8.81
C ASP A 260 16.56 -0.95 -8.19
N ALA A 261 16.17 0.19 -7.59
CA ALA A 261 17.06 1.01 -6.77
C ALA A 261 17.64 0.24 -5.58
N ALA A 262 16.82 -0.54 -4.86
CA ALA A 262 17.29 -1.40 -3.78
C ALA A 262 18.40 -2.36 -4.25
N ARG A 263 18.19 -3.06 -5.39
CA ARG A 263 19.21 -3.96 -5.95
C ARG A 263 20.51 -3.24 -6.28
N ARG A 264 20.45 -2.06 -6.88
CA ARG A 264 21.63 -1.27 -7.25
C ARG A 264 22.41 -0.78 -6.02
N MET A 265 21.73 -0.62 -4.90
CA MET A 265 22.33 -0.27 -3.61
C MET A 265 22.71 -1.50 -2.76
N ALA A 266 22.69 -2.71 -3.33
CA ALA A 266 22.94 -3.97 -2.62
C ALA A 266 22.00 -4.24 -1.43
N LEU A 267 20.77 -3.71 -1.47
CA LEU A 267 19.72 -3.95 -0.49
C LEU A 267 18.74 -5.04 -0.96
N SER A 268 18.11 -5.75 -0.03
CA SER A 268 17.10 -6.78 -0.33
C SER A 268 15.82 -6.14 -0.91
N PRO A 269 15.41 -6.45 -2.15
CA PRO A 269 14.22 -5.85 -2.76
C PRO A 269 12.90 -6.30 -2.11
N ASN A 270 12.93 -7.41 -1.38
CA ASN A 270 11.77 -7.90 -0.66
C ASN A 270 11.38 -7.00 0.51
N ASP A 271 12.33 -6.21 1.01
CA ASP A 271 12.11 -5.29 2.12
C ASP A 271 11.45 -3.99 1.68
N PHE A 272 11.29 -3.77 0.37
CA PHE A 272 10.76 -2.53 -0.17
C PHE A 272 9.47 -2.71 -0.97
N SER A 273 8.62 -1.69 -0.90
CA SER A 273 7.39 -1.57 -1.68
C SER A 273 7.00 -0.11 -1.84
N CYS A 274 5.90 0.20 -2.53
CA CYS A 274 5.37 1.57 -2.56
C CYS A 274 5.10 2.14 -1.16
N HIS A 275 4.79 1.30 -0.16
CA HIS A 275 4.58 1.76 1.22
C HIS A 275 5.86 2.31 1.86
N SER A 276 7.03 1.85 1.41
CA SER A 276 8.33 2.30 1.89
C SER A 276 8.58 3.79 1.66
N LEU A 277 7.95 4.41 0.65
CA LEU A 277 8.04 5.87 0.44
C LEU A 277 7.40 6.64 1.59
N ARG A 278 6.21 6.21 2.03
CA ARG A 278 5.51 6.80 3.16
C ARG A 278 6.28 6.63 4.47
N ILE A 279 6.85 5.44 4.70
CA ILE A 279 7.71 5.18 5.87
C ILE A 279 8.93 6.11 5.79
N GLY A 280 9.57 6.20 4.63
CA GLY A 280 10.73 7.04 4.38
C GLY A 280 10.48 8.53 4.67
N GLY A 281 9.38 9.09 4.17
CA GLY A 281 9.02 10.48 4.44
C GLY A 281 8.77 10.75 5.92
N ALA A 282 8.08 9.82 6.61
CA ALA A 282 7.84 9.93 8.05
C ALA A 282 9.15 9.88 8.85
N CYS A 283 10.07 8.97 8.49
CA CYS A 283 11.40 8.89 9.08
C CYS A 283 12.21 10.17 8.85
N ALA A 284 12.14 10.77 7.66
CA ALA A 284 12.84 12.03 7.36
C ALA A 284 12.28 13.20 8.17
N LEU A 285 10.96 13.29 8.35
CA LEU A 285 10.34 14.32 9.20
C LEU A 285 10.73 14.14 10.67
N LEU A 286 10.77 12.89 11.15
CA LEU A 286 11.22 12.59 12.51
C LEU A 286 12.69 12.98 12.71
N ALA A 287 13.56 12.63 11.74
CA ALA A 287 14.96 13.03 11.75
C ALA A 287 15.16 14.55 11.68
N ALA A 288 14.23 15.27 11.04
CA ALA A 288 14.18 16.73 11.02
C ALA A 288 13.56 17.36 12.30
N GLY A 289 13.33 16.56 13.35
CA GLY A 289 12.83 17.03 14.65
C GLY A 289 11.33 17.36 14.68
N LYS A 290 10.54 16.90 13.72
CA LYS A 290 9.07 17.07 13.78
C LYS A 290 8.47 16.12 14.81
N SER A 291 7.47 16.61 15.55
CA SER A 291 6.77 15.80 16.55
C SER A 291 5.95 14.70 15.90
N ASP A 292 5.73 13.60 16.64
CA ASP A 292 4.86 12.49 16.21
C ASP A 292 3.46 12.98 15.81
N LEU A 293 2.89 13.92 16.57
CA LEU A 293 1.59 14.53 16.25
C LEU A 293 1.58 15.18 14.86
N VAL A 294 2.61 15.96 14.53
CA VAL A 294 2.72 16.64 13.23
C VAL A 294 2.88 15.63 12.09
N ILE A 295 3.67 14.58 12.30
CA ILE A 295 3.85 13.49 11.32
C ILE A 295 2.53 12.72 11.12
N ARG A 296 1.78 12.45 12.19
CA ARG A 296 0.46 11.82 12.14
C ARG A 296 -0.56 12.65 11.39
N LEU A 297 -0.59 13.96 11.63
CA LEU A 297 -1.48 14.90 10.94
C LEU A 297 -1.16 14.94 9.44
N MET A 298 0.12 15.11 9.07
CA MET A 298 0.54 15.05 7.67
C MET A 298 0.21 13.71 7.02
N GLY A 299 0.46 12.62 7.74
CA GLY A 299 0.18 11.27 7.29
C GLY A 299 -1.30 10.96 7.19
N ARG A 300 -2.20 11.73 7.82
CA ARG A 300 -3.62 11.36 7.95
C ARG A 300 -3.73 9.99 8.65
N TRP A 301 -3.08 9.89 9.81
CA TRP A 301 -3.05 8.72 10.71
C TRP A 301 -4.04 8.93 11.87
N SER A 302 -4.96 7.99 12.04
CA SER A 302 -6.01 8.06 13.06
C SER A 302 -5.57 7.59 14.45
N SER A 303 -4.40 6.96 14.59
CA SER A 303 -3.92 6.37 15.86
C SER A 303 -2.40 6.18 15.86
#